data_AF-A2G9X2-F1
#
_entry.id   AF-A2G9X2-F1
#
_cell.length_a   1.000
_cell.length_b   1.000
_cell.length_c   1.000
_cell.angle_alpha   90.00
_cell.angle_beta   90.00
_cell.angle_gamma   90.00
#
_symmetry.space_group_name_H-M   'P 1'
#
loop_
_entity.id
_entity.type
_entity.pdbx_description
1 polymer ?
#
loop_
_entity_poly.entity_id
_entity_poly.type
_entity_poly.pdbx_seq_one_letter_code
_entity_poly.pdbx_strand_id
1 'polypeptide(L)'
;MKAVQIGLHCDDIEVRMSKNIRLSYDCVASMWEALLVGHADVFTTIVMLVHFLTDSDCKTIKKFCAKYSLAELWIYFRHSDNINLQTLSLIGLTIAVQYHHPDLSILRTNQNLDRLFNILNNPDEDICNEGLNLLTAICENDQHVINYFISKGIFQKLQNIECYMYYGSFLASLIQYNIPSYDEILQLAIPCIDSKYPNNVKSFFSIANQFLEQSSNDESLANVLLQICEQNIENLASQADDFVVNEIQQFLCNYEHVPESFCQLALTFVSNSFLPDATGRNDIIHAALLILDHFSGDWQVDHGKEITTFLIQIYKTLNFENQKMIAKNIIDYYNTTDEYINDVIHLFVDFMDDSFIGTNCQEKLISLLSGSSGLPVIREMFDEITNKCIECMESENDTLSSMSEQLYNIIENY
;
A
#
# COMPACT_ATOMS: atom_id res chain seq x y z
N MET A 1 -27.45 53.85 18.28
CA MET A 1 -27.12 53.20 16.99
C MET A 1 -27.51 51.74 17.11
N LYS A 2 -28.31 51.22 16.17
CA LYS A 2 -28.82 49.84 16.19
C LYS A 2 -27.66 48.87 15.92
N ALA A 3 -27.46 47.90 16.81
CA ALA A 3 -26.60 46.75 16.54
C ALA A 3 -27.22 45.96 15.38
N VAL A 4 -26.46 45.80 14.29
CA VAL A 4 -26.84 44.91 13.20
C VAL A 4 -26.54 43.50 13.71
N GLN A 5 -27.62 42.80 14.06
CA GLN A 5 -27.59 41.40 14.45
C GLN A 5 -27.47 40.59 13.16
N ILE A 6 -26.24 40.22 12.79
CA ILE A 6 -26.01 39.25 11.71
C ILE A 6 -26.18 37.88 12.36
N GLY A 7 -27.40 37.35 12.31
CA GLY A 7 -27.64 35.95 12.59
C GLY A 7 -27.16 35.14 11.39
N LEU A 8 -26.05 34.42 11.55
CA LEU A 8 -25.64 33.36 10.64
C LEU A 8 -26.11 32.04 11.26
N HIS A 9 -27.14 31.44 10.66
CA HIS A 9 -27.56 30.08 10.97
C HIS A 9 -26.53 29.09 10.39
N CYS A 10 -26.21 28.05 11.15
CA CYS A 10 -25.19 27.04 10.82
C CYS A 10 -25.39 26.34 9.48
N ASP A 11 -26.59 26.34 8.91
CA ASP A 11 -26.90 25.59 7.69
C ASP A 11 -26.51 26.33 6.39
N ASP A 12 -26.06 27.59 6.46
CA ASP A 12 -25.71 28.41 5.29
C ASP A 12 -24.19 28.44 4.96
N ILE A 13 -23.32 27.89 5.82
CA ILE A 13 -21.86 27.88 5.59
C ILE A 13 -21.45 26.77 4.61
N GLU A 14 -22.26 25.72 4.44
CA GLU A 14 -21.90 24.55 3.63
C GLU A 14 -22.19 24.67 2.12
N VAL A 15 -22.91 25.70 1.64
CA VAL A 15 -23.42 25.70 0.25
C VAL A 15 -23.07 26.92 -0.61
N ARG A 16 -22.43 27.99 -0.11
CA ARG A 16 -22.22 29.22 -0.93
C ARG A 16 -20.91 30.00 -0.78
N MET A 17 -19.78 29.35 -0.49
CA MET A 17 -18.47 29.95 -0.80
C MET A 17 -17.73 29.11 -1.83
N SER A 18 -18.24 29.20 -3.05
CA SER A 18 -17.54 28.81 -4.27
C SER A 18 -16.12 29.37 -4.29
N LYS A 19 -15.13 28.50 -4.53
CA LYS A 19 -13.82 28.76 -5.16
C LYS A 19 -13.58 30.25 -5.47
N ASN A 20 -12.72 30.93 -4.70
CA ASN A 20 -12.01 32.21 -4.99
C ASN A 20 -12.09 33.35 -3.94
N ILE A 21 -12.48 33.13 -2.68
CA ILE A 21 -12.21 34.16 -1.64
C ILE A 21 -10.82 33.93 -1.06
N ARG A 22 -9.82 34.57 -1.67
CA ARG A 22 -8.46 34.62 -1.11
C ARG A 22 -8.47 35.62 0.05
N LEU A 23 -8.51 35.13 1.28
CA LEU A 23 -8.45 35.99 2.47
C LEU A 23 -7.13 36.77 2.48
N SER A 24 -7.20 38.08 2.67
CA SER A 24 -5.99 38.91 2.72
C SER A 24 -5.29 38.77 4.07
N TYR A 25 -3.96 38.83 4.06
CA TYR A 25 -3.13 38.81 5.27
C TYR A 25 -3.61 39.83 6.31
N ASP A 26 -3.87 41.07 5.88
CA ASP A 26 -4.25 42.15 6.80
C ASP A 26 -5.61 41.92 7.45
N CYS A 27 -6.54 41.27 6.74
CA CYS A 27 -7.86 40.94 7.27
C CYS A 27 -7.74 39.89 8.38
N VAL A 28 -7.03 38.79 8.11
CA VAL A 28 -6.85 37.69 9.07
C VAL A 28 -6.02 38.15 10.26
N ALA A 29 -4.96 38.94 10.02
CA ALA A 29 -4.15 39.55 11.07
C ALA A 29 -4.98 40.42 12.02
N SER A 30 -5.84 41.28 11.47
CA SER A 30 -6.71 42.16 12.27
C SER A 30 -7.74 41.37 13.07
N MET A 31 -8.31 40.31 12.49
CA MET A 31 -9.23 39.42 13.20
C MET A 31 -8.54 38.66 14.33
N TRP A 32 -7.33 38.15 14.08
CA TRP A 32 -6.53 37.47 15.09
C TRP A 32 -6.18 38.41 16.25
N GLU A 33 -5.70 39.62 15.96
CA GLU A 33 -5.42 40.63 16.97
C GLU A 33 -6.67 40.99 17.79
N ALA A 34 -7.83 41.13 17.15
CA ALA A 34 -9.09 41.39 17.82
C ALA A 34 -9.54 40.22 18.71
N LEU A 35 -9.28 38.98 18.29
CA LEU A 35 -9.55 37.78 19.09
C LEU A 35 -8.69 37.76 20.37
N LEU A 36 -7.39 38.05 20.24
CA LEU A 36 -6.46 38.04 21.38
C LEU A 36 -6.83 39.04 22.49
N VAL A 37 -7.53 40.12 22.15
CA VAL A 37 -8.03 41.11 23.13
C VAL A 37 -9.50 40.90 23.53
N GLY A 38 -10.13 39.82 23.09
CA GLY A 38 -11.51 39.45 23.46
C GLY A 38 -12.60 40.26 22.74
N HIS A 39 -12.32 40.78 21.55
CA HIS A 39 -13.25 41.61 20.76
C HIS A 39 -13.77 40.93 19.49
N ALA A 40 -13.40 39.68 19.22
CA ALA A 40 -13.86 38.92 18.07
C ALA A 40 -14.56 37.61 18.47
N ASP A 41 -15.40 37.11 17.57
CA ASP A 41 -16.01 35.79 17.69
C ASP A 41 -14.95 34.69 17.49
N VAL A 42 -14.87 33.76 18.45
CA VAL A 42 -13.84 32.72 18.48
C VAL A 42 -13.96 31.78 17.29
N PHE A 43 -15.16 31.26 17.04
CA PHE A 43 -15.39 30.24 16.02
C PHE A 43 -15.11 30.81 14.62
N THR A 44 -15.72 31.95 14.30
CA THR A 44 -15.54 32.62 13.00
C THR A 44 -14.08 32.98 12.76
N THR A 45 -13.38 33.49 13.78
CA THR A 45 -11.96 33.86 13.62
C THR A 45 -11.09 32.65 13.35
N ILE A 46 -11.31 31.53 14.05
CA ILE A 46 -10.54 30.29 13.83
C ILE A 46 -10.84 29.70 12.46
N VAL A 47 -12.10 29.66 12.00
CA VAL A 47 -12.45 29.20 10.65
C VAL A 47 -11.71 30.01 9.59
N MET A 48 -11.73 31.34 9.70
CA MET A 48 -11.06 32.25 8.76
C MET A 48 -9.53 32.09 8.81
N LEU A 49 -8.96 31.91 10.00
CA LEU A 49 -7.53 31.64 10.16
C LEU A 49 -7.14 30.33 9.46
N VAL A 50 -7.86 29.24 9.72
CA VAL A 50 -7.54 27.93 9.14
C VAL A 50 -7.63 27.97 7.61
N HIS A 51 -8.70 28.54 7.05
CA HIS A 51 -8.80 28.75 5.59
C HIS A 51 -7.63 29.56 5.03
N PHE A 52 -7.23 30.62 5.74
CA PHE A 52 -6.07 31.40 5.32
C PHE A 52 -4.77 30.58 5.36
N LEU A 53 -4.59 29.75 6.38
CA LEU A 53 -3.42 28.89 6.53
C LEU A 53 -3.38 27.76 5.49
N THR A 54 -4.53 27.26 5.03
CA THR A 54 -4.60 26.20 4.00
C THR A 54 -4.45 26.75 2.59
N ASP A 55 -5.00 27.92 2.29
CA ASP A 55 -5.15 28.43 0.91
C ASP A 55 -4.09 29.47 0.51
N SER A 56 -3.26 29.90 1.46
CA SER A 56 -2.20 30.89 1.21
C SER A 56 -0.90 30.25 0.73
N ASP A 57 -0.05 31.05 0.08
CA ASP A 57 1.29 30.58 -0.28
C ASP A 57 2.20 30.46 0.96
N CYS A 58 3.18 29.54 0.87
CA CYS A 58 4.14 29.25 1.93
C CYS A 58 4.86 30.50 2.49
N LYS A 59 5.18 31.49 1.66
CA LYS A 59 5.86 32.72 2.12
C LYS A 59 4.94 33.57 2.99
N THR A 60 3.67 33.67 2.61
CA THR A 60 2.64 34.39 3.35
C THR A 60 2.35 33.71 4.70
N ILE A 61 2.22 32.39 4.72
CA ILE A 61 2.00 31.61 5.95
C ILE A 61 3.19 31.78 6.90
N LYS A 62 4.43 31.59 6.41
CA LYS A 62 5.65 31.79 7.21
C LYS A 62 5.72 33.19 7.81
N LYS A 63 5.34 34.23 7.06
CA LYS A 63 5.28 35.61 7.56
C LYS A 63 4.23 35.77 8.66
N PHE A 64 3.10 35.10 8.56
CA PHE A 64 2.05 35.15 9.59
C PHE A 64 2.52 34.47 10.87
N CYS A 65 2.99 33.22 10.77
CA CYS A 65 3.52 32.46 11.89
C CYS A 65 4.78 33.10 12.50
N ALA A 66 5.57 33.88 11.76
CA ALA A 66 6.70 34.60 12.37
C ALA A 66 6.25 35.81 13.23
N LYS A 67 5.04 36.34 12.99
CA LYS A 67 4.53 37.56 13.63
C LYS A 67 3.59 37.28 14.80
N TYR A 68 2.74 36.27 14.69
CA TYR A 68 1.65 36.01 15.63
C TYR A 68 1.79 34.64 16.26
N SER A 69 1.78 34.60 17.60
CA SER A 69 1.59 33.35 18.35
C SER A 69 0.30 32.69 17.92
N LEU A 70 0.40 31.39 17.63
CA LEU A 70 -0.73 30.49 17.42
C LEU A 70 -0.93 29.53 18.61
N ALA A 71 -0.23 29.75 19.73
CA ALA A 71 -0.35 28.93 20.93
C ALA A 71 -1.76 29.00 21.54
N GLU A 72 -2.51 30.08 21.32
CA GLU A 72 -3.88 30.26 21.78
C GLU A 72 -4.84 29.22 21.18
N LEU A 73 -4.55 28.69 19.99
CA LEU A 73 -5.30 27.56 19.43
C LEU A 73 -5.29 26.34 20.36
N TRP A 74 -4.21 26.13 21.11
CA TRP A 74 -4.15 25.07 22.12
C TRP A 74 -5.16 25.28 23.26
N ILE A 75 -5.41 26.53 23.64
CA ILE A 75 -6.38 26.88 24.67
C ILE A 75 -7.79 26.58 24.15
N TYR A 76 -8.09 26.98 22.92
CA TYR A 76 -9.41 26.74 22.31
C TYR A 76 -9.69 25.25 22.11
N PHE A 77 -8.68 24.49 21.65
CA PHE A 77 -8.77 23.04 21.61
C PHE A 77 -9.11 22.44 22.99
N ARG A 78 -8.38 22.83 24.04
CA ARG A 78 -8.52 22.25 25.38
C ARG A 78 -9.83 22.55 26.10
N HIS A 79 -10.44 23.70 25.79
CA HIS A 79 -11.52 24.27 26.61
C HIS A 79 -12.83 24.44 25.86
N SER A 80 -12.86 24.14 24.57
CA SER A 80 -14.11 24.12 23.82
C SER A 80 -14.84 22.81 24.01
N ASP A 81 -16.17 22.86 24.16
CA ASP A 81 -17.04 21.69 24.03
C ASP A 81 -17.51 21.47 22.58
N ASN A 82 -17.11 22.35 21.65
CA ASN A 82 -17.50 22.28 20.24
C ASN A 82 -16.45 21.49 19.45
N ILE A 83 -16.82 20.30 18.98
CA ILE A 83 -15.99 19.39 18.19
C ILE A 83 -15.37 20.10 16.99
N ASN A 84 -16.16 20.82 16.19
CA ASN A 84 -15.65 21.55 15.02
C ASN A 84 -14.59 22.57 15.41
N LEU A 85 -14.74 23.24 16.55
CA LEU A 85 -13.74 24.18 17.03
C LEU A 85 -12.46 23.47 17.49
N GLN A 86 -12.58 22.31 18.13
CA GLN A 86 -11.44 21.48 18.51
C GLN A 86 -10.68 21.01 17.25
N THR A 87 -11.37 20.44 16.28
CA THR A 87 -10.79 19.96 15.00
C THR A 87 -10.09 21.08 14.25
N LEU A 88 -10.74 22.24 14.06
CA LEU A 88 -10.13 23.40 13.41
C LEU A 88 -8.91 23.93 14.18
N SER A 89 -8.95 23.90 15.51
CA SER A 89 -7.81 24.30 16.33
C SER A 89 -6.63 23.35 16.15
N LEU A 90 -6.87 22.04 16.02
CA LEU A 90 -5.83 21.06 15.71
C LEU A 90 -5.23 21.28 14.33
N ILE A 91 -6.05 21.48 13.28
CA ILE A 91 -5.57 21.78 11.92
C ILE A 91 -4.67 23.03 11.92
N GLY A 92 -5.13 24.12 12.54
CA GLY A 92 -4.37 25.37 12.62
C GLY A 92 -3.05 25.20 13.36
N LEU A 93 -3.03 24.41 14.45
CA LEU A 93 -1.81 24.07 15.17
C LEU A 93 -0.84 23.23 14.31
N THR A 94 -1.33 22.23 13.59
CA THR A 94 -0.50 21.37 12.72
C THR A 94 0.25 22.20 11.70
N ILE A 95 -0.46 23.08 10.99
CA ILE A 95 0.15 23.99 10.00
C ILE A 95 1.18 24.89 10.69
N ALA A 96 0.83 25.45 11.85
CA ALA A 96 1.74 26.34 12.59
C ALA A 96 3.04 25.64 13.03
N VAL A 97 2.96 24.36 13.43
CA VAL A 97 4.12 23.54 13.80
C VAL A 97 5.02 23.28 12.58
N GLN A 98 4.44 22.91 11.43
CA GLN A 98 5.19 22.66 10.18
C GLN A 98 6.02 23.87 9.73
N TYR A 99 5.58 25.09 10.06
CA TYR A 99 6.30 26.32 9.74
C TYR A 99 7.21 26.83 10.88
N HIS A 100 7.55 25.97 11.84
CA HIS A 100 8.52 26.16 12.92
C HIS A 100 8.29 27.40 13.79
N HIS A 101 7.06 27.61 14.27
CA HIS A 101 6.79 28.70 15.21
C HIS A 101 7.45 28.42 16.59
N PRO A 102 8.35 29.31 17.10
CA PRO A 102 9.08 29.07 18.37
C PRO A 102 8.17 28.97 19.61
N ASP A 103 7.08 29.75 19.66
CA ASP A 103 6.12 29.73 20.77
C ASP A 103 5.32 28.42 20.90
N LEU A 104 5.35 27.54 19.90
CA LEU A 104 4.73 26.21 19.98
C LEU A 104 5.60 25.20 20.76
N SER A 105 6.74 25.63 21.31
CA SER A 105 7.52 24.84 22.28
C SER A 105 6.68 24.36 23.47
N ILE A 106 5.59 25.07 23.82
CA ILE A 106 4.65 24.64 24.86
C ILE A 106 4.04 23.26 24.57
N LEU A 107 3.75 22.95 23.31
CA LEU A 107 3.19 21.65 22.90
C LEU A 107 4.16 20.49 23.15
N ARG A 108 5.46 20.79 23.24
CA ARG A 108 6.55 19.82 23.39
C ARG A 108 6.85 19.45 24.84
N THR A 109 6.14 20.06 25.79
CA THR A 109 6.25 19.68 27.20
C THR A 109 5.62 18.31 27.44
N ASN A 110 6.25 17.47 28.26
CA ASN A 110 5.75 16.12 28.58
C ASN A 110 4.26 16.10 28.95
N GLN A 111 3.77 17.10 29.70
CA GLN A 111 2.36 17.20 30.06
C GLN A 111 1.43 17.43 28.86
N ASN A 112 1.83 18.25 27.89
CA ASN A 112 1.03 18.49 26.69
C ASN A 112 1.17 17.34 25.69
N LEU A 113 2.32 16.68 25.64
CA LEU A 113 2.52 15.43 24.89
C LEU A 113 1.63 14.30 25.41
N ASP A 114 1.56 14.09 26.73
CA ASP A 114 0.63 13.14 27.36
C ASP A 114 -0.84 13.45 27.01
N ARG A 115 -1.19 14.74 26.92
CA ARG A 115 -2.54 15.17 26.54
C ARG A 115 -2.83 14.93 25.07
N LEU A 116 -1.92 15.31 24.18
CA LEU A 116 -2.02 15.05 22.76
C LEU A 116 -2.18 13.56 22.49
N PHE A 117 -1.43 12.73 23.21
CA PHE A 117 -1.59 11.28 23.14
C PHE A 117 -2.99 10.82 23.56
N ASN A 118 -3.56 11.39 24.62
CA ASN A 118 -4.93 11.04 25.03
C ASN A 118 -6.01 11.44 24.00
N ILE A 119 -5.73 12.39 23.09
CA ILE A 119 -6.63 12.75 21.98
C ILE A 119 -6.86 11.55 21.06
N LEU A 120 -5.87 10.68 20.91
CA LEU A 120 -5.99 9.51 20.05
C LEU A 120 -7.04 8.50 20.57
N ASN A 121 -7.43 8.59 21.84
CA ASN A 121 -8.54 7.80 22.40
C ASN A 121 -9.90 8.52 22.30
N ASN A 122 -9.98 9.63 21.56
CA ASN A 122 -11.24 10.35 21.37
C ASN A 122 -12.19 9.50 20.51
N PRO A 123 -13.47 9.34 20.89
CA PRO A 123 -14.46 8.62 20.08
C PRO A 123 -14.78 9.31 18.74
N ASP A 124 -14.43 10.59 18.58
CA ASP A 124 -14.59 11.34 17.34
C ASP A 124 -13.37 11.15 16.44
N GLU A 125 -13.62 10.59 15.25
CA GLU A 125 -12.57 10.23 14.28
C GLU A 125 -11.83 11.45 13.73
N ASP A 126 -12.50 12.59 13.51
CA ASP A 126 -11.88 13.80 12.99
C ASP A 126 -10.91 14.39 14.01
N ILE A 127 -11.30 14.44 15.29
CA ILE A 127 -10.40 14.89 16.37
C ILE A 127 -9.20 13.94 16.51
N CYS A 128 -9.43 12.63 16.42
CA CYS A 128 -8.34 11.65 16.49
C CYS A 128 -7.35 11.85 15.32
N ASN A 129 -7.86 11.98 14.10
CA ASN A 129 -7.07 12.16 12.89
C ASN A 129 -6.24 13.44 12.94
N GLU A 130 -6.86 14.58 13.29
CA GLU A 130 -6.13 15.84 13.38
C GLU A 130 -5.17 15.89 14.57
N GLY A 131 -5.48 15.17 15.65
CA GLY A 131 -4.55 14.95 16.77
C GLY A 131 -3.30 14.21 16.33
N LEU A 132 -3.44 13.19 15.48
CA LEU A 132 -2.35 12.42 14.91
C LEU A 132 -1.53 13.25 13.90
N ASN A 133 -2.17 14.07 13.07
CA ASN A 133 -1.49 15.03 12.18
C ASN A 133 -0.62 16.01 12.99
N LEU A 134 -1.15 16.56 14.08
CA LEU A 134 -0.41 17.46 14.96
C LEU A 134 0.77 16.76 15.63
N LEU A 135 0.56 15.54 16.15
CA LEU A 135 1.63 14.73 16.73
C LEU A 135 2.74 14.42 15.72
N THR A 136 2.38 14.10 14.48
CA THR A 136 3.30 13.88 13.38
C THR A 136 4.13 15.13 13.10
N ALA A 137 3.48 16.27 12.91
CA ALA A 137 4.17 17.54 12.69
C ALA A 137 5.11 17.91 13.85
N ILE A 138 4.74 17.61 15.10
CA ILE A 138 5.62 17.86 16.25
C ILE A 138 6.84 16.94 16.21
N CYS A 139 6.67 15.66 15.90
CA CYS A 139 7.74 14.67 15.82
C CYS A 139 8.73 14.96 14.68
N GLU A 140 8.24 15.35 13.50
CA GLU A 140 9.07 15.78 12.37
C GLU A 140 10.05 16.91 12.76
N ASN A 141 9.72 17.67 13.80
CA ASN A 141 10.46 18.86 14.20
C ASN A 141 11.27 18.70 15.50
N ASP A 142 11.21 17.56 16.19
CA ASP A 142 11.84 17.39 17.51
C ASP A 142 12.13 15.93 17.93
N GLN A 143 13.42 15.57 17.88
CA GLN A 143 13.96 14.27 18.32
C GLN A 143 13.70 13.95 19.81
N HIS A 144 13.60 14.95 20.68
CA HIS A 144 13.31 14.71 22.10
C HIS A 144 11.89 14.16 22.29
N VAL A 145 10.93 14.63 21.48
CA VAL A 145 9.54 14.18 21.54
C VAL A 145 9.43 12.70 21.13
N ILE A 146 10.18 12.31 20.10
CA ILE A 146 10.24 10.92 19.63
C ILE A 146 10.77 10.00 20.74
N ASN A 147 11.92 10.35 21.33
CA ASN A 147 12.49 9.58 22.45
C ASN A 147 11.55 9.50 23.65
N TYR A 148 10.81 10.58 23.92
CA TYR A 148 9.81 10.61 24.98
C TYR A 148 8.67 9.61 24.69
N PHE A 149 8.15 9.57 23.45
CA PHE A 149 7.11 8.62 23.06
C PHE A 149 7.55 7.17 23.14
N ILE A 150 8.79 6.85 22.71
CA ILE A 150 9.38 5.52 22.88
C ILE A 150 9.42 5.16 24.37
N SER A 151 9.96 6.05 25.21
CA SER A 151 10.13 5.81 26.66
C SER A 151 8.81 5.58 27.42
N LYS A 152 7.70 6.11 26.90
CA LYS A 152 6.36 5.98 27.49
C LYS A 152 5.58 4.77 27.01
N GLY A 153 6.18 3.97 26.13
CA GLY A 153 5.52 2.85 25.47
C GLY A 153 4.25 3.29 24.75
N ILE A 154 4.25 4.52 24.21
CA ILE A 154 3.07 5.11 23.57
C ILE A 154 2.69 4.28 22.35
N PHE A 155 3.66 3.82 21.58
CA PHE A 155 3.46 2.95 20.44
C PHE A 155 2.75 1.62 20.80
N GLN A 156 3.08 1.00 21.95
CA GLN A 156 2.35 -0.18 22.44
C GLN A 156 0.90 0.15 22.84
N LYS A 157 0.63 1.37 23.29
CA LYS A 157 -0.74 1.80 23.64
C LYS A 157 -1.59 2.13 22.42
N LEU A 158 -0.97 2.58 21.31
CA LEU A 158 -1.64 2.83 20.03
C LEU A 158 -2.18 1.55 19.38
N GLN A 159 -1.68 0.36 19.78
CA GLN A 159 -2.17 -0.95 19.35
C GLN A 159 -3.66 -1.23 19.68
N ASN A 160 -4.38 -0.32 20.35
CA ASN A 160 -5.79 -0.51 20.71
C ASN A 160 -6.72 0.59 20.15
N ILE A 161 -6.19 1.51 19.34
CA ILE A 161 -6.95 2.65 18.82
C ILE A 161 -7.43 2.31 17.41
N GLU A 162 -8.74 2.28 17.19
CA GLU A 162 -9.32 1.86 15.90
C GLU A 162 -8.92 2.79 14.72
N CYS A 163 -8.50 4.03 14.99
CA CYS A 163 -8.11 5.04 14.01
C CYS A 163 -6.64 4.93 13.56
N TYR A 164 -6.27 3.81 12.96
CA TYR A 164 -4.88 3.52 12.57
C TYR A 164 -4.42 4.12 11.23
N MET A 165 -5.30 4.72 10.43
CA MET A 165 -4.98 5.08 9.03
C MET A 165 -3.74 5.98 8.86
N TYR A 166 -3.36 6.76 9.88
CA TYR A 166 -2.20 7.67 9.82
C TYR A 166 -1.01 7.24 10.69
N TYR A 167 -1.09 6.08 11.37
CA TYR A 167 -0.01 5.58 12.22
C TYR A 167 1.24 5.18 11.40
N GLY A 168 1.06 4.63 10.21
CA GLY A 168 2.17 4.37 9.28
C GLY A 168 2.86 5.62 8.80
N SER A 169 2.07 6.61 8.36
CA SER A 169 2.59 7.91 7.92
C SER A 169 3.38 8.58 9.05
N PHE A 170 2.90 8.46 10.29
CA PHE A 170 3.64 8.91 11.47
C PHE A 170 4.98 8.20 11.63
N LEU A 171 4.99 6.86 11.64
CA LEU A 171 6.23 6.07 11.78
C LEU A 171 7.21 6.29 10.62
N ALA A 172 6.72 6.38 9.38
CA ALA A 172 7.50 6.69 8.19
C ALA A 172 8.17 8.07 8.30
N SER A 173 7.44 9.06 8.83
CA SER A 173 8.00 10.39 9.08
C SER A 173 9.15 10.35 10.10
N LEU A 174 9.14 9.42 11.07
CA LEU A 174 10.25 9.25 12.02
C LEU A 174 11.56 8.81 11.34
N ILE A 175 11.48 8.04 10.25
CA ILE A 175 12.64 7.54 9.49
C ILE A 175 13.43 8.72 8.89
N GLN A 176 12.75 9.74 8.36
CA GLN A 176 13.38 10.88 7.69
C GLN A 176 14.28 11.74 8.61
N TYR A 177 14.17 11.59 9.94
CA TYR A 177 14.84 12.45 10.93
C TYR A 177 15.90 11.73 11.78
N ASN A 178 16.48 10.62 11.30
CA ASN A 178 17.68 9.98 11.88
C ASN A 178 17.54 9.51 13.35
N ILE A 179 16.51 8.74 13.67
CA ILE A 179 16.32 8.06 14.97
C ILE A 179 15.55 6.76 14.72
N PRO A 180 15.70 5.66 15.50
CA PRO A 180 16.87 4.97 16.07
C PRO A 180 17.34 3.87 15.07
N SER A 181 17.96 2.77 15.51
CA SER A 181 18.11 1.55 14.68
C SER A 181 16.79 1.22 13.96
N TYR A 182 16.84 0.83 12.68
CA TYR A 182 15.67 0.38 11.94
C TYR A 182 14.89 -0.71 12.73
N ASP A 183 15.58 -1.51 13.56
CA ASP A 183 14.97 -2.51 14.43
C ASP A 183 13.89 -1.92 15.34
N GLU A 184 14.15 -0.78 15.98
CA GLU A 184 13.21 -0.18 16.92
C GLU A 184 11.94 0.27 16.19
N ILE A 185 12.07 0.91 15.03
CA ILE A 185 10.91 1.37 14.25
C ILE A 185 10.14 0.18 13.67
N LEU A 186 10.84 -0.84 13.16
CA LEU A 186 10.19 -2.04 12.64
C LEU A 186 9.39 -2.76 13.72
N GLN A 187 9.92 -2.88 14.94
CA GLN A 187 9.18 -3.45 16.08
C GLN A 187 7.92 -2.64 16.43
N LEU A 188 7.95 -1.32 16.26
CA LEU A 188 6.78 -0.47 16.44
C LEU A 188 5.77 -0.57 15.28
N ALA A 189 6.23 -1.00 14.11
CA ALA A 189 5.41 -1.15 12.91
C ALA A 189 4.74 -2.53 12.80
N ILE A 190 5.26 -3.58 13.45
CA ILE A 190 4.67 -4.95 13.45
C ILE A 190 3.15 -4.96 13.72
N PRO A 191 2.61 -4.21 14.71
CA PRO A 191 1.16 -4.21 14.97
C PRO A 191 0.30 -3.70 13.80
N CYS A 192 0.91 -3.03 12.81
CA CYS A 192 0.21 -2.63 11.59
C CYS A 192 -0.11 -3.85 10.71
N ILE A 193 0.71 -4.90 10.75
CA ILE A 193 0.49 -6.18 10.06
C ILE A 193 -0.63 -6.96 10.76
N ASP A 194 -0.63 -6.98 12.09
CA ASP A 194 -1.60 -7.70 12.91
C ASP A 194 -2.98 -7.02 12.99
N SER A 195 -3.11 -5.84 12.38
CA SER A 195 -4.32 -5.05 12.51
C SER A 195 -5.48 -5.65 11.71
N LYS A 196 -6.71 -5.53 12.22
CA LYS A 196 -7.93 -5.94 11.50
C LYS A 196 -8.27 -5.09 10.26
N TYR A 197 -7.49 -4.05 9.96
CA TYR A 197 -7.74 -3.12 8.86
C TYR A 197 -6.63 -3.20 7.80
N PRO A 198 -6.95 -3.57 6.54
CA PRO A 198 -5.97 -3.71 5.46
C PRO A 198 -5.11 -2.46 5.20
N ASN A 199 -5.68 -1.26 5.39
CA ASN A 199 -4.96 0.01 5.24
C ASN A 199 -3.76 0.17 6.21
N ASN A 200 -3.73 -0.60 7.29
CA ASN A 200 -2.59 -0.58 8.22
C ASN A 200 -1.47 -1.48 7.71
N VAL A 201 -1.77 -2.55 6.98
CA VAL A 201 -0.74 -3.35 6.33
C VAL A 201 0.08 -2.49 5.36
N LYS A 202 -0.57 -1.54 4.64
CA LYS A 202 0.10 -0.49 3.84
C LYS A 202 1.18 0.24 4.62
N SER A 203 0.83 0.62 5.84
CA SER A 203 1.66 1.45 6.69
C SER A 203 2.98 0.76 6.98
N PHE A 204 2.95 -0.55 7.26
CA PHE A 204 4.16 -1.35 7.43
C PHE A 204 5.01 -1.40 6.15
N PHE A 205 4.41 -1.73 5.00
CA PHE A 205 5.16 -1.87 3.75
C PHE A 205 5.74 -0.52 3.25
N SER A 206 5.04 0.59 3.49
CA SER A 206 5.57 1.93 3.22
C SER A 206 6.80 2.26 4.06
N ILE A 207 6.82 1.86 5.35
CA ILE A 207 7.98 2.03 6.25
C ILE A 207 9.13 1.13 5.77
N ALA A 208 8.84 -0.14 5.45
CA ALA A 208 9.82 -1.09 4.96
C ALA A 208 10.51 -0.60 3.68
N ASN A 209 9.72 -0.15 2.69
CA ASN A 209 10.24 0.38 1.43
C ASN A 209 11.11 1.62 1.66
N GLN A 210 10.72 2.54 2.55
CA GLN A 210 11.56 3.71 2.88
C GLN A 210 12.91 3.31 3.50
N PHE A 211 12.95 2.29 4.36
CA PHE A 211 14.21 1.77 4.89
C PHE A 211 15.07 1.13 3.80
N LEU A 212 14.47 0.32 2.92
CA LEU A 212 15.18 -0.30 1.80
C LEU A 212 15.75 0.76 0.82
N GLU A 213 15.00 1.84 0.56
CA GLU A 213 15.46 2.96 -0.27
C GLU A 213 16.63 3.73 0.36
N GLN A 214 16.60 3.97 1.68
CA GLN A 214 17.65 4.71 2.38
C GLN A 214 18.92 3.88 2.61
N SER A 215 18.75 2.58 2.81
CA SER A 215 19.81 1.61 3.10
C SER A 215 19.97 0.63 1.94
N SER A 216 20.06 1.15 0.71
CA SER A 216 20.28 0.32 -0.47
C SER A 216 21.52 -0.57 -0.26
N ASN A 217 21.32 -1.89 -0.26
CA ASN A 217 22.32 -2.95 0.00
C ASN A 217 22.57 -3.33 1.48
N ASP A 218 21.72 -2.94 2.44
CA ASP A 218 21.77 -3.51 3.78
C ASP A 218 21.06 -4.88 3.82
N GLU A 219 21.82 -5.94 3.55
CA GLU A 219 21.35 -7.33 3.64
C GLU A 219 20.81 -7.69 5.03
N SER A 220 21.28 -7.04 6.10
CA SER A 220 20.80 -7.32 7.45
C SER A 220 19.37 -6.80 7.64
N LEU A 221 19.11 -5.56 7.23
CA LEU A 221 17.77 -4.98 7.21
C LEU A 221 16.83 -5.80 6.32
N ALA A 222 17.30 -6.16 5.13
CA ALA A 222 16.56 -6.97 4.17
C ALA A 222 16.09 -8.30 4.81
N ASN A 223 17.00 -9.00 5.51
CA ASN A 223 16.70 -10.24 6.22
C ASN A 223 15.74 -10.06 7.41
N VAL A 224 15.87 -8.97 8.17
CA VAL A 224 14.95 -8.66 9.29
C VAL A 224 13.53 -8.44 8.77
N LEU A 225 13.36 -7.67 7.70
CA LEU A 225 12.06 -7.40 7.09
C LEU A 225 11.39 -8.67 6.57
N LEU A 226 12.16 -9.55 5.92
CA LEU A 226 11.67 -10.85 5.48
C LEU A 226 11.24 -11.73 6.66
N GLN A 227 12.02 -11.79 7.73
CA GLN A 227 11.67 -12.55 8.95
C GLN A 227 10.40 -12.03 9.62
N ILE A 228 10.20 -10.71 9.69
CA ILE A 228 8.98 -10.12 10.24
C ILE A 228 7.76 -10.54 9.43
N CYS A 229 7.84 -10.44 8.11
CA CYS A 229 6.74 -10.83 7.22
C CYS A 229 6.46 -12.34 7.30
N GLU A 230 7.51 -13.18 7.36
CA GLU A 230 7.39 -14.62 7.54
C GLU A 230 6.73 -15.00 8.88
N GLN A 231 7.05 -14.30 9.98
CA GLN A 231 6.41 -14.53 11.29
C GLN A 231 4.92 -14.15 11.31
N ASN A 232 4.50 -13.24 10.43
CA ASN A 232 3.13 -12.73 10.37
C ASN A 232 2.37 -13.21 9.12
N ILE A 233 2.88 -14.27 8.48
CA ILE A 233 2.39 -14.76 7.20
C ILE A 233 0.93 -15.21 7.24
N GLU A 234 0.49 -15.83 8.34
CA GLU A 234 -0.90 -16.25 8.53
C GLU A 234 -1.86 -15.05 8.62
N ASN A 235 -1.43 -13.97 9.27
CA ASN A 235 -2.22 -12.75 9.38
C ASN A 235 -2.33 -12.04 8.03
N LEU A 236 -1.22 -11.92 7.30
CA LEU A 236 -1.20 -11.41 5.93
C LEU A 236 -2.13 -12.22 5.02
N ALA A 237 -2.07 -13.56 5.10
CA ALA A 237 -2.95 -14.48 4.37
C ALA A 237 -4.44 -14.24 4.66
N SER A 238 -4.79 -14.02 5.94
CA SER A 238 -6.18 -13.81 6.36
C SER A 238 -6.78 -12.47 5.91
N GLN A 239 -5.93 -11.47 5.66
CA GLN A 239 -6.31 -10.12 5.27
C GLN A 239 -6.18 -9.86 3.77
N ALA A 240 -5.96 -10.91 2.97
CA ALA A 240 -5.71 -10.79 1.55
C ALA A 240 -6.85 -10.08 0.79
N ASP A 241 -6.55 -8.87 0.33
CA ASP A 241 -7.32 -8.10 -0.65
C ASP A 241 -6.39 -7.60 -1.76
N ASP A 242 -6.96 -6.94 -2.80
CA ASP A 242 -6.17 -6.44 -3.94
C ASP A 242 -5.06 -5.49 -3.47
N PHE A 243 -5.28 -4.82 -2.34
CA PHE A 243 -4.35 -3.84 -1.81
C PHE A 243 -3.15 -4.52 -1.12
N VAL A 244 -3.40 -5.42 -0.17
CA VAL A 244 -2.35 -6.13 0.60
C VAL A 244 -1.45 -6.94 -0.32
N VAL A 245 -2.03 -7.63 -1.31
CA VAL A 245 -1.24 -8.45 -2.25
C VAL A 245 -0.32 -7.60 -3.11
N ASN A 246 -0.76 -6.41 -3.53
CA ASN A 246 0.07 -5.48 -4.29
C ASN A 246 1.24 -4.91 -3.46
N GLU A 247 1.02 -4.55 -2.19
CA GLU A 247 2.09 -4.06 -1.32
C GLU A 247 3.14 -5.15 -1.06
N ILE A 248 2.70 -6.40 -0.85
CA ILE A 248 3.59 -7.55 -0.72
C ILE A 248 4.37 -7.77 -2.02
N GLN A 249 3.70 -7.75 -3.18
CA GLN A 249 4.36 -7.91 -4.48
C GLN A 249 5.44 -6.85 -4.70
N GLN A 250 5.14 -5.58 -4.45
CA GLN A 250 6.11 -4.49 -4.57
C GLN A 250 7.29 -4.66 -3.60
N PHE A 251 6.99 -4.99 -2.34
CA PHE A 251 8.01 -5.24 -1.33
C PHE A 251 8.96 -6.35 -1.77
N LEU A 252 8.40 -7.47 -2.23
CA LEU A 252 9.13 -8.65 -2.67
C LEU A 252 9.95 -8.44 -3.94
N CYS A 253 9.50 -7.55 -4.85
CA CYS A 253 10.28 -7.16 -6.02
C CYS A 253 11.62 -6.48 -5.69
N ASN A 254 11.83 -6.03 -4.44
CA ASN A 254 13.11 -5.49 -4.00
C ASN A 254 14.17 -6.58 -3.70
N TYR A 255 13.80 -7.85 -3.79
CA TYR A 255 14.64 -8.97 -3.40
C TYR A 255 14.91 -9.88 -4.60
N GLU A 256 16.19 -10.25 -4.78
CA GLU A 256 16.60 -11.27 -5.76
C GLU A 256 16.22 -12.68 -5.30
N HIS A 257 16.30 -12.92 -3.98
CA HIS A 257 15.98 -14.20 -3.34
C HIS A 257 15.11 -14.01 -2.11
N VAL A 258 14.09 -14.85 -1.94
CA VAL A 258 13.09 -14.72 -0.86
C VAL A 258 12.87 -16.07 -0.16
N PRO A 259 12.58 -16.10 1.16
CA PRO A 259 12.31 -17.32 1.88
C PRO A 259 11.14 -18.12 1.30
N GLU A 260 11.24 -19.44 1.36
CA GLU A 260 10.26 -20.40 0.82
C GLU A 260 8.84 -20.22 1.39
N SER A 261 8.72 -19.72 2.62
CA SER A 261 7.43 -19.42 3.27
C SER A 261 6.57 -18.45 2.45
N PHE A 262 7.17 -17.51 1.71
CA PHE A 262 6.42 -16.59 0.85
C PHE A 262 5.80 -17.26 -0.38
N CYS A 263 6.36 -18.38 -0.83
CA CYS A 263 5.71 -19.20 -1.87
C CYS A 263 4.40 -19.79 -1.36
N GLN A 264 4.40 -20.29 -0.11
CA GLN A 264 3.17 -20.79 0.53
C GLN A 264 2.15 -19.66 0.75
N LEU A 265 2.61 -18.44 1.07
CA LEU A 265 1.75 -17.26 1.15
C LEU A 265 1.10 -16.93 -0.19
N ALA A 266 1.89 -16.86 -1.27
CA ALA A 266 1.39 -16.59 -2.61
C ALA A 266 0.36 -17.64 -3.04
N LEU A 267 0.65 -18.92 -2.82
CA LEU A 267 -0.31 -20.00 -3.05
C LEU A 267 -1.59 -19.85 -2.21
N THR A 268 -1.46 -19.43 -0.96
CA THR A 268 -2.59 -19.19 -0.06
C THR A 268 -3.44 -18.02 -0.56
N PHE A 269 -2.83 -16.94 -1.05
CA PHE A 269 -3.54 -15.81 -1.67
C PHE A 269 -4.31 -16.23 -2.91
N VAL A 270 -3.66 -16.98 -3.81
CA VAL A 270 -4.31 -17.51 -5.01
C VAL A 270 -5.47 -18.40 -4.56
N SER A 271 -5.24 -19.40 -3.71
CA SER A 271 -6.25 -20.36 -3.20
C SER A 271 -7.46 -19.70 -2.54
N ASN A 272 -7.24 -18.74 -1.65
CA ASN A 272 -8.32 -18.03 -0.95
C ASN A 272 -9.18 -17.19 -1.90
N SER A 273 -8.62 -16.77 -3.04
CA SER A 273 -9.33 -15.98 -4.05
C SER A 273 -10.28 -16.81 -4.92
N PHE A 274 -10.24 -18.15 -4.82
CA PHE A 274 -11.17 -19.06 -5.50
C PHE A 274 -12.25 -19.64 -4.57
N LEU A 275 -12.36 -19.16 -3.33
CA LEU A 275 -13.46 -19.57 -2.45
C LEU A 275 -14.82 -19.20 -3.10
N PRO A 276 -15.90 -19.97 -2.86
CA PRO A 276 -17.18 -19.83 -3.56
C PRO A 276 -17.80 -18.42 -3.54
N ASP A 277 -17.42 -17.60 -2.56
CA ASP A 277 -17.90 -16.23 -2.36
C ASP A 277 -16.98 -15.15 -3.00
N ALA A 278 -15.85 -15.57 -3.61
CA ALA A 278 -14.78 -14.73 -4.13
C ALA A 278 -14.79 -14.55 -5.67
N THR A 279 -15.91 -14.91 -6.32
CA THR A 279 -16.08 -14.73 -7.77
C THR A 279 -15.88 -13.26 -8.17
N GLY A 280 -14.81 -12.98 -8.93
CA GLY A 280 -14.50 -11.63 -9.45
C GLY A 280 -13.18 -11.00 -9.00
N ARG A 281 -12.36 -11.68 -8.17
CA ARG A 281 -11.05 -11.18 -7.69
C ARG A 281 -9.89 -11.43 -8.66
N ASN A 282 -10.09 -11.10 -9.94
CA ASN A 282 -9.05 -11.33 -10.97
C ASN A 282 -7.77 -10.54 -10.70
N ASP A 283 -7.87 -9.37 -10.06
CA ASP A 283 -6.72 -8.51 -9.76
C ASP A 283 -5.85 -9.09 -8.63
N ILE A 284 -6.43 -9.61 -7.54
CA ILE A 284 -5.70 -10.41 -6.54
C ILE A 284 -5.01 -11.62 -7.17
N ILE A 285 -5.74 -12.38 -8.01
CA ILE A 285 -5.17 -13.57 -8.67
C ILE A 285 -3.99 -13.16 -9.54
N HIS A 286 -4.13 -12.07 -10.30
CA HIS A 286 -3.06 -11.53 -11.12
C HIS A 286 -1.85 -11.14 -10.27
N ALA A 287 -2.04 -10.35 -9.22
CA ALA A 287 -0.94 -9.91 -8.34
C ALA A 287 -0.24 -11.10 -7.67
N ALA A 288 -0.98 -12.12 -7.23
CA ALA A 288 -0.39 -13.30 -6.62
C ALA A 288 0.34 -14.19 -7.65
N LEU A 289 -0.15 -14.28 -8.89
CA LEU A 289 0.56 -14.93 -10.00
C LEU A 289 1.86 -14.19 -10.39
N LEU A 290 1.92 -12.86 -10.22
CA LEU A 290 3.14 -12.07 -10.40
C LEU A 290 4.16 -12.33 -9.28
N ILE A 291 3.69 -12.49 -8.04
CA ILE A 291 4.54 -12.92 -6.93
C ILE A 291 5.15 -14.29 -7.26
N LEU A 292 4.33 -15.22 -7.78
CA LEU A 292 4.84 -16.51 -8.21
C LEU A 292 5.90 -16.36 -9.32
N ASP A 293 5.60 -15.66 -10.41
CA ASP A 293 6.52 -15.45 -11.55
C ASP A 293 7.87 -14.84 -11.14
N HIS A 294 7.85 -13.87 -10.23
CA HIS A 294 9.05 -13.18 -9.75
C HIS A 294 10.04 -14.13 -9.06
N PHE A 295 9.56 -15.20 -8.43
CA PHE A 295 10.41 -16.14 -7.68
C PHE A 295 10.83 -17.37 -8.46
N SER A 296 10.70 -17.34 -9.78
CA SER A 296 10.73 -18.58 -10.53
C SER A 296 12.01 -19.40 -10.48
N GLY A 297 13.13 -18.72 -10.26
CA GLY A 297 14.43 -19.35 -10.13
C GLY A 297 14.68 -20.05 -8.79
N ASP A 298 13.90 -19.77 -7.75
CA ASP A 298 14.25 -20.12 -6.36
C ASP A 298 13.47 -21.31 -5.79
N TRP A 299 12.60 -21.92 -6.59
CA TRP A 299 11.67 -22.93 -6.09
C TRP A 299 12.31 -24.32 -5.99
N GLN A 300 12.03 -25.02 -4.88
CA GLN A 300 12.34 -26.44 -4.77
C GLN A 300 11.42 -27.26 -5.69
N VAL A 301 11.96 -28.35 -6.25
CA VAL A 301 11.29 -29.20 -7.26
C VAL A 301 9.93 -29.72 -6.79
N ASP A 302 9.78 -30.07 -5.51
CA ASP A 302 8.54 -30.65 -4.99
C ASP A 302 7.42 -29.60 -4.81
N HIS A 303 7.76 -28.37 -4.44
CA HIS A 303 6.80 -27.26 -4.40
C HIS A 303 6.34 -26.84 -5.80
N GLY A 304 7.24 -26.90 -6.80
CA GLY A 304 6.88 -26.67 -8.20
C GLY A 304 5.76 -27.60 -8.69
N LYS A 305 5.70 -28.85 -8.21
CA LYS A 305 4.63 -29.80 -8.57
C LYS A 305 3.29 -29.42 -7.96
N GLU A 306 3.26 -29.08 -6.67
CA GLU A 306 2.03 -28.67 -5.97
C GLU A 306 1.46 -27.41 -6.61
N ILE A 307 2.32 -26.43 -6.89
CA ILE A 307 1.95 -25.18 -7.55
C ILE A 307 1.39 -25.45 -8.95
N THR A 308 2.11 -26.23 -9.77
CA THR A 308 1.66 -26.58 -11.12
C THR A 308 0.30 -27.28 -11.09
N THR A 309 0.12 -28.25 -10.19
CA THR A 309 -1.15 -28.99 -10.04
C THR A 309 -2.30 -28.04 -9.70
N PHE A 310 -2.08 -27.15 -8.73
CA PHE A 310 -3.08 -26.19 -8.31
C PHE A 310 -3.43 -25.18 -9.41
N LEU A 311 -2.42 -24.62 -10.09
CA LEU A 311 -2.62 -23.68 -11.20
C LEU A 311 -3.42 -24.30 -12.36
N ILE A 312 -3.17 -25.56 -12.70
CA ILE A 312 -3.92 -26.30 -13.71
C ILE A 312 -5.41 -26.44 -13.32
N GLN A 313 -5.70 -26.74 -12.06
CA GLN A 313 -7.07 -26.92 -11.58
C GLN A 313 -7.91 -25.64 -11.71
N ILE A 314 -7.28 -24.46 -11.51
CA ILE A 314 -7.96 -23.16 -11.56
C ILE A 314 -7.92 -22.50 -12.94
N TYR A 315 -7.02 -22.91 -13.83
CA TYR A 315 -6.79 -22.32 -15.16
C TYR A 315 -8.08 -22.04 -15.94
N LYS A 316 -8.95 -23.04 -16.10
CA LYS A 316 -10.19 -22.91 -16.91
C LYS A 316 -11.24 -21.99 -16.29
N THR A 317 -11.07 -21.58 -15.03
CA THR A 317 -11.99 -20.70 -14.31
C THR A 317 -11.62 -19.21 -14.41
N LEU A 318 -10.48 -18.90 -15.02
CA LEU A 318 -9.90 -17.56 -15.06
C LEU A 318 -10.16 -16.82 -16.36
N ASN A 319 -9.94 -15.50 -16.33
CA ASN A 319 -9.91 -14.69 -17.54
C ASN A 319 -8.66 -14.99 -18.38
N PHE A 320 -8.69 -14.57 -19.65
CA PHE A 320 -7.62 -14.86 -20.61
C PHE A 320 -6.23 -14.36 -20.17
N GLU A 321 -6.15 -13.17 -19.56
CA GLU A 321 -4.87 -12.61 -19.08
C GLU A 321 -4.25 -13.44 -17.95
N ASN A 322 -5.06 -13.87 -16.98
CA ASN A 322 -4.58 -14.72 -15.88
C ASN A 322 -4.28 -16.15 -16.37
N GLN A 323 -5.04 -16.66 -17.34
CA GLN A 323 -4.74 -17.91 -18.03
C GLN A 323 -3.38 -17.88 -18.73
N LYS A 324 -3.09 -16.80 -19.45
CA LYS A 324 -1.79 -16.56 -20.09
C LYS A 324 -0.66 -16.50 -19.06
N MET A 325 -0.88 -15.87 -17.92
CA MET A 325 0.13 -15.78 -16.86
C MET A 325 0.36 -17.12 -16.16
N ILE A 326 -0.68 -17.94 -15.98
CA ILE A 326 -0.54 -19.33 -15.55
C ILE A 326 0.29 -20.11 -16.57
N ALA A 327 0.02 -19.96 -17.87
CA ALA A 327 0.78 -20.64 -18.90
C ALA A 327 2.26 -20.26 -18.86
N LYS A 328 2.57 -18.97 -18.74
CA LYS A 328 3.92 -18.46 -18.54
C LYS A 328 4.60 -19.09 -17.32
N ASN A 329 3.96 -19.03 -16.16
CA ASN A 329 4.48 -19.66 -14.94
C ASN A 329 4.77 -21.14 -15.19
N ILE A 330 3.80 -21.92 -15.70
CA ILE A 330 3.99 -23.36 -15.94
C ILE A 330 5.15 -23.63 -16.89
N ILE A 331 5.36 -22.82 -17.95
CA ILE A 331 6.52 -22.95 -18.84
C ILE A 331 7.84 -22.86 -18.05
N ASP A 332 7.96 -21.88 -17.17
CA ASP A 332 9.18 -21.60 -16.42
C ASP A 332 9.45 -22.68 -15.36
N TYR A 333 8.39 -23.30 -14.81
CA TYR A 333 8.48 -24.28 -13.72
C TYR A 333 8.34 -25.75 -14.11
N TYR A 334 7.93 -26.04 -15.34
CA TYR A 334 7.43 -27.36 -15.71
C TYR A 334 8.37 -28.49 -15.27
N ASN A 335 7.98 -29.13 -14.17
CA ASN A 335 8.62 -30.29 -13.56
C ASN A 335 7.54 -31.34 -13.27
N THR A 336 6.64 -31.59 -14.22
CA THR A 336 5.53 -32.52 -13.94
C THR A 336 5.97 -33.97 -14.03
N THR A 337 5.41 -34.75 -13.12
CA THR A 337 5.18 -36.18 -13.26
C THR A 337 4.10 -36.45 -14.33
N ASP A 338 4.06 -37.66 -14.87
CA ASP A 338 3.16 -38.07 -15.98
C ASP A 338 1.64 -37.83 -15.73
N GLU A 339 1.22 -37.51 -14.51
CA GLU A 339 -0.19 -37.42 -14.10
C GLU A 339 -0.98 -36.26 -14.71
N TYR A 340 -0.36 -35.09 -14.90
CA TYR A 340 -1.02 -33.87 -15.40
C TYR A 340 -0.57 -33.45 -16.81
N ILE A 341 0.14 -34.34 -17.51
CA ILE A 341 0.74 -34.04 -18.81
C ILE A 341 -0.30 -33.63 -19.85
N ASN A 342 -1.51 -34.21 -19.79
CA ASN A 342 -2.59 -33.90 -20.72
C ASN A 342 -3.05 -32.45 -20.58
N ASP A 343 -3.32 -32.00 -19.35
CA ASP A 343 -3.81 -30.65 -19.09
C ASP A 343 -2.75 -29.59 -19.42
N VAL A 344 -1.47 -29.89 -19.17
CA VAL A 344 -0.38 -28.99 -19.55
C VAL A 344 -0.22 -28.90 -21.07
N ILE A 345 -0.32 -30.02 -21.79
CA ILE A 345 -0.29 -30.01 -23.26
C ILE A 345 -1.43 -29.16 -23.80
N HIS A 346 -2.66 -29.35 -23.30
CA HIS A 346 -3.80 -28.51 -23.69
C HIS A 346 -3.53 -27.02 -23.46
N LEU A 347 -3.00 -26.68 -22.29
CA LEU A 347 -2.66 -25.29 -21.95
C LEU A 347 -1.56 -24.72 -22.86
N PHE A 348 -0.52 -25.47 -23.22
CA PHE A 348 0.49 -24.99 -24.16
C PHE A 348 -0.06 -24.83 -25.57
N VAL A 349 -0.96 -25.71 -26.01
CA VAL A 349 -1.65 -25.58 -27.30
C VAL A 349 -2.57 -24.36 -27.31
N ASP A 350 -3.26 -24.05 -26.20
CA ASP A 350 -4.11 -22.87 -26.09
C ASP A 350 -3.34 -21.57 -26.38
N PHE A 351 -2.05 -21.48 -26.01
CA PHE A 351 -1.22 -20.28 -26.14
C PHE A 351 -0.07 -20.37 -27.15
N MET A 352 0.03 -21.44 -27.94
CA MET A 352 1.15 -21.62 -28.87
C MET A 352 1.20 -20.56 -29.99
N ASP A 353 0.10 -19.86 -30.24
CA ASP A 353 -0.06 -18.75 -31.18
C ASP A 353 0.07 -17.36 -30.54
N ASP A 354 0.28 -17.30 -29.22
CA ASP A 354 0.46 -16.03 -28.52
C ASP A 354 1.80 -15.36 -28.88
N SER A 355 1.76 -14.06 -29.14
CA SER A 355 2.93 -13.29 -29.59
C SER A 355 4.06 -13.16 -28.54
N PHE A 356 3.78 -13.42 -27.26
CA PHE A 356 4.73 -13.24 -26.16
C PHE A 356 5.23 -14.57 -25.60
N ILE A 357 4.34 -15.55 -25.40
CA ILE A 357 4.70 -16.85 -24.79
C ILE A 357 4.66 -18.03 -25.77
N GLY A 358 4.15 -17.83 -27.00
CA GLY A 358 3.93 -18.90 -27.96
C GLY A 358 5.19 -19.67 -28.33
N THR A 359 6.32 -18.99 -28.53
CA THR A 359 7.60 -19.66 -28.81
C THR A 359 7.99 -20.63 -27.70
N ASN A 360 7.87 -20.22 -26.43
CA ASN A 360 8.24 -21.07 -25.29
C ASN A 360 7.24 -22.23 -25.12
N CYS A 361 5.95 -22.01 -25.37
CA CYS A 361 4.94 -23.07 -25.42
C CYS A 361 5.34 -24.15 -26.44
N GLN A 362 5.71 -23.73 -27.65
CA GLN A 362 6.10 -24.65 -28.72
C GLN A 362 7.40 -25.39 -28.41
N GLU A 363 8.40 -24.73 -27.83
CA GLU A 363 9.64 -25.38 -27.37
C GLU A 363 9.36 -26.47 -26.32
N LYS A 364 8.48 -26.19 -25.36
CA LYS A 364 8.07 -27.18 -24.35
C LYS A 364 7.31 -28.34 -24.98
N LEU A 365 6.40 -28.08 -25.92
CA LEU A 365 5.69 -29.13 -26.67
C LEU A 365 6.66 -30.03 -27.46
N ILE A 366 7.65 -29.45 -28.14
CA ILE A 366 8.71 -30.20 -28.86
C ILE A 366 9.51 -31.08 -27.89
N SER A 367 9.88 -30.53 -26.73
CA SER A 367 10.59 -31.29 -25.70
C SER A 367 9.76 -32.48 -25.20
N LEU A 368 8.46 -32.30 -24.99
CA LEU A 368 7.53 -33.35 -24.56
C LEU A 368 7.34 -34.45 -25.62
N LEU A 369 7.30 -34.07 -26.90
CA LEU A 369 7.26 -35.00 -28.02
C LEU A 369 8.53 -35.83 -28.13
N SER A 370 9.68 -35.19 -27.99
CA SER A 370 10.99 -35.85 -28.04
C SER A 370 11.17 -36.88 -26.92
N GLY A 371 10.54 -36.64 -25.75
CA GLY A 371 10.53 -37.54 -24.60
C GLY A 371 9.52 -38.69 -24.66
N SER A 372 8.68 -38.77 -25.71
CA SER A 372 7.60 -39.76 -25.88
C SER A 372 6.49 -39.78 -24.81
N SER A 373 6.55 -38.93 -23.78
CA SER A 373 5.55 -38.87 -22.71
C SER A 373 4.26 -38.15 -23.14
N GLY A 374 4.34 -37.19 -24.07
CA GLY A 374 3.18 -36.44 -24.59
C GLY A 374 2.53 -37.02 -25.85
N LEU A 375 3.07 -38.11 -26.41
CA LEU A 375 2.70 -38.61 -27.74
C LEU A 375 1.21 -39.00 -27.89
N PRO A 376 0.57 -39.68 -26.92
CA PRO A 376 -0.85 -40.04 -27.03
C PRO A 376 -1.77 -38.82 -27.10
N VAL A 377 -1.49 -37.80 -26.29
CA VAL A 377 -2.31 -36.58 -26.21
C VAL A 377 -2.17 -35.73 -27.47
N ILE A 378 -0.93 -35.56 -27.93
CA ILE A 378 -0.67 -34.75 -29.13
C ILE A 378 -1.28 -35.41 -30.38
N ARG A 379 -1.39 -36.75 -30.40
CA ARG A 379 -2.14 -37.47 -31.44
C ARG A 379 -3.64 -37.20 -31.38
N GLU A 380 -4.21 -37.07 -30.19
CA GLU A 380 -5.63 -36.71 -30.03
C GLU A 380 -5.90 -35.25 -30.46
N MET A 381 -4.90 -34.37 -30.33
CA MET A 381 -4.97 -32.95 -30.69
C MET A 381 -4.34 -32.63 -32.06
N PHE A 382 -4.05 -33.64 -32.90
CA PHE A 382 -3.27 -33.48 -34.13
C PHE A 382 -3.80 -32.35 -35.03
N ASP A 383 -5.09 -32.40 -35.37
CA ASP A 383 -5.71 -31.42 -36.27
C ASP A 383 -5.66 -30.00 -35.69
N GLU A 384 -5.84 -29.84 -34.38
CA GLU A 384 -5.82 -28.56 -33.69
C GLU A 384 -4.42 -27.94 -33.71
N ILE A 385 -3.40 -28.72 -33.33
CA ILE A 385 -2.01 -28.28 -33.30
C ILE A 385 -1.52 -27.97 -34.71
N THR A 386 -1.84 -28.81 -35.68
CA THR A 386 -1.47 -28.61 -37.08
C THR A 386 -2.05 -27.31 -37.64
N ASN A 387 -3.34 -27.05 -37.41
CA ASN A 387 -3.95 -25.81 -37.88
C ASN A 387 -3.31 -24.57 -37.23
N LYS A 388 -3.08 -24.60 -35.91
CA LYS A 388 -2.40 -23.51 -35.20
C LYS A 388 -0.96 -23.30 -35.70
N CYS A 389 -0.21 -24.38 -35.96
CA CYS A 389 1.13 -24.26 -36.55
C CYS A 389 1.09 -23.56 -37.90
N ILE A 390 0.15 -23.93 -38.80
CA ILE A 390 0.01 -23.30 -40.12
C ILE A 390 -0.27 -21.80 -39.97
N GLU A 391 -1.18 -21.43 -39.08
CA GLU A 391 -1.49 -20.02 -38.80
C GLU A 391 -0.26 -19.26 -38.24
N CYS A 392 0.53 -19.90 -37.36
CA CYS A 392 1.73 -19.30 -36.78
C CYS A 392 2.89 -19.18 -37.77
N MET A 393 2.97 -20.02 -38.80
CA MET A 393 3.96 -19.89 -39.88
C MET A 393 3.73 -18.62 -40.73
N GLU A 394 2.52 -18.07 -40.70
CA GLU A 394 2.20 -16.80 -41.35
C GLU A 394 2.46 -15.58 -40.43
N SER A 395 2.96 -15.80 -39.21
CA SER A 395 3.24 -14.75 -38.23
C SER A 395 4.40 -13.84 -38.67
N GLU A 396 4.31 -12.56 -38.31
CA GLU A 396 5.41 -11.60 -38.49
C GLU A 396 6.58 -11.84 -37.50
N ASN A 397 6.42 -12.73 -36.52
CA ASN A 397 7.49 -13.14 -35.60
C ASN A 397 8.26 -14.33 -36.18
N ASP A 398 9.44 -14.06 -36.76
CA ASP A 398 10.32 -15.04 -37.38
C ASP A 398 10.65 -16.24 -36.46
N THR A 399 10.83 -15.99 -35.17
CA THR A 399 11.14 -17.04 -34.18
C THR A 399 9.93 -17.95 -33.95
N LEU A 400 8.74 -17.36 -33.82
CA LEU A 400 7.49 -18.12 -33.67
C LEU A 400 7.18 -18.92 -34.93
N SER A 401 7.33 -18.33 -36.11
CA SER A 401 7.17 -18.99 -37.39
C SER A 401 8.13 -20.18 -37.53
N SER A 402 9.42 -19.96 -37.28
CA SER A 402 10.43 -21.02 -37.37
C SER A 402 10.17 -22.16 -36.38
N MET A 403 9.71 -21.85 -35.17
CA MET A 403 9.40 -22.88 -34.17
C MET A 403 8.14 -23.67 -34.58
N SER A 404 7.18 -23.01 -35.20
CA SER A 404 5.94 -23.62 -35.69
C SER A 404 6.22 -24.61 -36.82
N GLU A 405 7.14 -24.25 -37.74
CA GLU A 405 7.64 -25.17 -38.77
C GLU A 405 8.32 -26.39 -38.16
N GLN A 406 9.13 -26.22 -37.11
CA GLN A 406 9.79 -27.33 -36.43
C GLN A 406 8.79 -28.27 -35.76
N LEU A 407 7.85 -27.73 -34.99
CA LEU A 407 6.80 -28.50 -34.32
C LEU A 407 5.93 -29.24 -35.34
N TYR A 408 5.52 -28.57 -36.43
CA TYR A 408 4.76 -29.18 -37.52
C TYR A 408 5.51 -30.35 -38.16
N ASN A 409 6.79 -30.18 -38.50
CA ASN A 409 7.60 -31.25 -39.09
C ASN A 409 7.76 -32.45 -38.15
N ILE A 410 7.89 -32.22 -36.84
CA ILE A 410 7.95 -33.30 -35.85
C ILE A 410 6.64 -34.06 -35.84
N ILE A 411 5.50 -33.35 -35.79
CA ILE A 411 4.17 -33.93 -35.74
C ILE A 411 3.84 -34.72 -37.02
N GLU A 412 4.20 -34.23 -38.20
CA GLU A 412 4.01 -34.96 -39.48
C GLU A 412 4.80 -36.27 -39.58
N ASN A 413 5.90 -36.40 -38.84
CA ASN A 413 6.74 -37.60 -38.86
C ASN A 413 6.26 -38.71 -37.92
N TYR A 414 5.17 -38.48 -37.16
CA TYR A 414 4.57 -39.43 -36.20
C TYR A 414 3.21 -39.94 -36.64
#